data_AF-A0A0B2SRK4-F1
#
_entry.id   AF-A0A0B2SRK4-F1
#
_cell.length_a   1.000
_cell.length_b   1.000
_cell.length_c   1.000
_cell.angle_alpha   90.00
_cell.angle_beta   90.00
_cell.angle_gamma   90.00
#
_symmetry.space_group_name_H-M   'P 1'
#
loop_
_entity.id
_entity.type
_entity.pdbx_description
1 polymer ?
#
loop_
_entity_poly.entity_id
_entity_poly.type
_entity_poly.pdbx_seq_one_letter_code
_entity_poly.pdbx_strand_id
1 'polypeptide(L)'
;MVLGAVTGLVCSVLFALVVRCVVQYLNRTPILKGPVIFSPKIASKTLQSALAKENHLLGSSPNGKYYKTMLDNGLTIAVKRLTPFESNSPEAKRKSVKRQIQTELELLASLRNRNLMSLRAYVREPDGFSLVYDYASTGSLADVLNRVRENELPFGWEVRLRIAVGVVKGLQYLHFTCVPQILHYNLKPTNVMLDAEFEPRLADYGLAKLLPNLDRGSSLYTPPECFHNCSRYTDKSDIFSFGIILGVLLTSKDPTDPFFGEAASGGSLGCWLRHLQQAGESREALDKSMLGEEGEEDEMLMAVRIAAACLSDMPADRPSSDELVHMLTQLHSF
;
A
#
# COMPACT_ATOMS: atom_id res chain seq x y z
N MET A 1 48.96 -14.70 43.01
CA MET A 1 48.65 -13.83 41.85
C MET A 1 47.62 -14.44 40.91
N VAL A 2 47.75 -15.70 40.49
CA VAL A 2 46.84 -16.33 39.50
C VAL A 2 45.37 -16.35 39.95
N LEU A 3 45.10 -16.65 41.22
CA LEU A 3 43.71 -16.75 41.74
C LEU A 3 42.96 -15.41 41.68
N GLY A 4 43.63 -14.30 41.97
CA GLY A 4 43.03 -12.96 41.91
C GLY A 4 42.74 -12.47 40.49
N ALA A 5 43.56 -12.89 39.53
CA ALA A 5 43.34 -12.60 38.11
C ALA A 5 42.12 -13.36 37.56
N VAL A 6 41.95 -14.64 37.96
CA VAL A 6 40.82 -15.47 37.55
C VAL A 6 39.51 -14.93 38.13
N THR A 7 39.47 -14.58 39.42
CA THR A 7 38.25 -14.03 40.04
C THR A 7 37.89 -12.66 39.46
N GLY A 8 38.87 -11.79 39.21
CA GLY A 8 38.65 -10.51 38.54
C GLY A 8 38.05 -10.66 37.13
N LEU A 9 38.56 -11.61 36.33
CA LEU A 9 38.04 -11.89 35.00
C LEU A 9 36.59 -12.40 35.06
N VAL A 10 36.30 -13.35 35.94
CA VAL A 10 34.93 -13.91 36.12
C VAL A 10 33.94 -12.83 36.54
N CYS A 11 34.30 -11.98 37.51
CA CYS A 11 33.45 -10.86 37.93
C CYS A 11 33.20 -9.85 36.81
N SER A 12 34.22 -9.54 36.00
CA SER A 12 34.08 -8.60 34.89
C SER A 12 33.17 -9.13 33.78
N VAL A 13 33.24 -10.42 33.47
CA VAL A 13 32.36 -11.08 32.49
C VAL A 13 30.92 -11.13 33.01
N LEU A 14 30.71 -11.49 34.27
CA LEU A 14 29.39 -11.48 34.90
C LEU A 14 28.78 -10.08 34.90
N PHE A 15 29.56 -9.05 35.26
CA PHE A 15 29.11 -7.66 35.22
C PHE A 15 28.75 -7.23 33.80
N ALA A 16 29.58 -7.54 32.80
CA ALA A 16 29.28 -7.24 31.41
C ALA A 16 28.01 -7.96 30.90
N LEU A 17 27.78 -9.21 31.32
CA LEU A 17 26.56 -9.95 31.02
C LEU A 17 25.33 -9.32 31.69
N VAL A 18 25.43 -8.91 32.95
CA VAL A 18 24.35 -8.22 33.66
C VAL A 18 24.05 -6.87 33.00
N VAL A 19 25.06 -6.06 32.70
CA VAL A 19 24.89 -4.78 31.98
C VAL A 19 24.25 -5.01 30.62
N ARG A 20 24.71 -6.01 29.84
CA ARG A 20 24.05 -6.36 28.57
C ARG A 20 22.60 -6.78 28.76
N CYS A 21 22.30 -7.60 29.76
CA CYS A 21 20.94 -8.02 30.07
C CYS A 21 20.05 -6.84 30.50
N VAL A 22 20.58 -5.92 31.30
CA VAL A 22 19.88 -4.71 31.74
C VAL A 22 19.65 -3.77 30.56
N VAL A 23 20.66 -3.51 29.73
CA VAL A 23 20.51 -2.71 28.51
C VAL A 23 19.51 -3.35 27.55
N GLN A 24 19.56 -4.66 27.34
CA GLN A 24 18.57 -5.38 26.53
C GLN A 24 17.17 -5.35 27.14
N TYR A 25 17.05 -5.39 28.46
CA TYR A 25 15.77 -5.29 29.16
C TYR A 25 15.18 -3.87 29.08
N LEU A 26 16.01 -2.85 29.28
CA LEU A 26 15.63 -1.43 29.18
C LEU A 26 15.31 -1.03 27.74
N ASN A 27 16.03 -1.57 26.76
CA ASN A 27 15.79 -1.31 25.33
C ASN A 27 14.65 -2.16 24.74
N ARG A 28 13.95 -3.00 25.54
CA ARG A 28 12.75 -3.68 25.05
C ARG A 28 11.60 -2.69 25.04
N THR A 29 11.07 -2.40 23.86
CA THR A 29 9.79 -1.70 23.71
C THR A 29 8.73 -2.40 24.55
N PRO A 30 8.12 -1.71 25.54
CA PRO A 30 7.05 -2.29 26.33
C PRO A 30 5.88 -2.58 25.39
N ILE A 31 5.25 -3.74 25.57
CA ILE A 31 4.09 -4.07 24.75
C ILE A 31 2.90 -3.32 25.34
N LEU A 32 2.39 -2.33 24.59
CA LEU A 32 1.31 -1.48 25.05
C LEU A 32 0.01 -2.31 25.19
N LYS A 33 -0.71 -2.06 26.28
CA LYS A 33 -2.02 -2.67 26.56
C LYS A 33 -3.11 -1.66 26.17
N GLY A 34 -4.07 -2.10 25.35
CA GLY A 34 -5.18 -1.28 24.87
C GLY A 34 -4.90 -0.53 23.56
N PRO A 35 -5.81 0.35 23.14
CA PRO A 35 -5.66 1.15 21.93
C PRO A 35 -4.49 2.13 22.01
N VAL A 36 -3.73 2.23 20.93
CA VAL A 36 -2.72 3.27 20.72
C VAL A 36 -3.25 4.22 19.65
N ILE A 37 -3.35 5.50 19.99
CA ILE A 37 -4.12 6.49 19.24
C ILE A 37 -3.20 7.61 18.76
N PHE A 38 -3.33 7.96 17.49
CA PHE A 38 -2.56 9.02 16.82
C PHE A 38 -3.44 10.19 16.38
N SER A 39 -4.75 10.11 16.61
CA SER A 39 -5.73 11.14 16.24
C SER A 39 -6.42 11.73 17.47
N PRO A 40 -6.44 13.06 17.64
CA PRO A 40 -7.15 13.68 18.76
C PRO A 40 -8.67 13.51 18.67
N LYS A 41 -9.20 13.13 17.49
CA LYS A 41 -10.64 12.90 17.26
C LYS A 41 -11.13 11.54 17.78
N ILE A 42 -10.23 10.66 18.20
CA ILE A 42 -10.56 9.29 18.64
C ILE A 42 -10.21 9.16 20.12
N ALA A 43 -11.18 8.83 20.95
CA ALA A 43 -10.96 8.50 22.35
C ALA A 43 -10.87 6.98 22.55
N SER A 44 -10.00 6.52 23.46
CA SER A 44 -9.77 5.09 23.72
C SER A 44 -11.04 4.33 24.13
N LYS A 45 -11.84 4.91 25.02
CA LYS A 45 -13.12 4.32 25.47
C LYS A 45 -14.11 4.16 24.30
N THR A 46 -14.25 5.20 23.48
CA THR A 46 -15.17 5.21 22.34
C THR A 46 -14.75 4.19 21.28
N LEU A 47 -13.45 4.08 21.00
CA LEU A 47 -12.92 3.08 20.07
C LEU A 47 -13.15 1.65 20.58
N GLN A 48 -12.88 1.39 21.86
CA GLN A 48 -13.15 0.07 22.46
C GLN A 48 -14.63 -0.32 22.38
N SER A 49 -15.53 0.63 22.69
CA SER A 49 -16.98 0.40 22.58
C SER A 49 -17.38 0.08 21.14
N ALA A 50 -16.90 0.85 20.17
CA ALA A 50 -17.21 0.64 18.75
C ALA A 50 -16.71 -0.73 18.24
N LEU A 51 -15.49 -1.15 18.64
CA LEU A 51 -14.93 -2.43 18.23
C LEU A 51 -15.67 -3.66 18.80
N ALA A 52 -16.33 -3.49 19.95
CA ALA A 52 -17.14 -4.52 20.59
C ALA A 52 -18.55 -4.68 19.98
N LYS A 53 -19.04 -3.69 19.23
CA LYS A 53 -20.33 -3.74 18.53
C LYS A 53 -20.22 -4.56 17.23
N GLU A 54 -21.36 -5.02 16.71
CA GLU A 54 -21.42 -5.57 15.36
C GLU A 54 -20.98 -4.51 14.35
N ASN A 55 -20.02 -4.86 13.49
CA ASN A 55 -19.47 -3.94 12.50
C ASN A 55 -19.84 -4.44 11.10
N HIS A 56 -20.17 -3.51 10.21
CA HIS A 56 -20.53 -3.81 8.84
C HIS A 56 -19.28 -4.19 8.04
N LEU A 57 -19.24 -5.40 7.47
CA LEU A 57 -18.11 -5.87 6.65
C LEU A 57 -18.05 -5.05 5.35
N LEU A 58 -16.93 -4.38 5.12
CA LEU A 58 -16.66 -3.64 3.88
C LEU A 58 -16.00 -4.53 2.83
N GLY A 59 -15.13 -5.44 3.25
CA GLY A 59 -14.39 -6.30 2.33
C GLY A 59 -13.39 -7.22 3.01
N SER A 60 -12.82 -8.13 2.24
CA SER A 60 -11.80 -9.07 2.70
C SER A 60 -10.58 -8.98 1.79
N SER A 61 -9.41 -9.20 2.39
CA SER A 61 -8.13 -9.21 1.71
C SER A 61 -7.25 -10.29 2.33
N PRO A 62 -6.19 -10.76 1.64
CA PRO A 62 -5.30 -11.77 2.20
C PRO A 62 -4.71 -11.38 3.56
N ASN A 63 -4.55 -10.07 3.81
CA ASN A 63 -3.98 -9.53 5.04
C ASN A 63 -5.00 -9.12 6.10
N GLY A 64 -6.30 -9.39 5.89
CA GLY A 64 -7.32 -9.09 6.89
C GLY A 64 -8.70 -8.74 6.33
N LYS A 65 -9.61 -8.41 7.24
CA LYS A 65 -10.98 -7.98 6.92
C LYS A 65 -11.19 -6.52 7.29
N TYR A 66 -11.94 -5.80 6.46
CA TYR A 66 -12.28 -4.40 6.67
C TYR A 66 -13.71 -4.27 7.15
N TYR A 67 -13.93 -3.40 8.13
CA TYR A 67 -15.24 -3.13 8.70
C TYR A 67 -15.47 -1.63 8.80
N LYS A 68 -16.72 -1.21 8.63
CA LYS A 68 -17.19 0.14 8.91
C LYS A 68 -17.80 0.17 10.31
N THR A 69 -17.44 1.18 11.09
CA THR A 69 -18.05 1.42 12.39
C THR A 69 -18.15 2.91 12.67
N MET A 70 -19.09 3.28 13.53
CA MET A 70 -19.33 4.66 13.94
C MET A 70 -19.02 4.79 15.42
N LEU A 71 -18.18 5.77 15.75
CA LEU A 71 -17.85 6.14 17.12
C LEU A 71 -19.04 6.91 17.75
N ASP A 72 -19.14 6.88 19.09
CA ASP A 72 -20.23 7.56 19.80
C ASP A 72 -20.24 9.10 19.60
N ASN A 73 -19.11 9.67 19.15
CA ASN A 73 -19.01 11.07 18.76
C ASN A 73 -19.43 11.36 17.31
N GLY A 74 -20.00 10.38 16.61
CA GLY A 74 -20.47 10.47 15.22
C GLY A 74 -19.39 10.26 14.15
N LEU A 75 -18.11 10.12 14.53
CA LEU A 75 -17.04 9.88 13.58
C LEU A 75 -17.15 8.46 13.00
N THR A 76 -17.28 8.35 11.67
CA THR A 76 -17.23 7.06 10.98
C THR A 76 -15.78 6.67 10.69
N ILE A 77 -15.41 5.45 11.05
CA ILE A 77 -14.06 4.90 10.87
C ILE A 77 -14.08 3.59 10.09
N ALA A 78 -12.96 3.28 9.44
CA ALA A 78 -12.69 1.98 8.86
C ALA A 78 -11.73 1.20 9.78
N VAL A 79 -12.07 -0.04 10.08
CA VAL A 79 -11.27 -0.94 10.92
C VAL A 79 -10.80 -2.11 10.10
N LYS A 80 -9.49 -2.25 9.96
CA LYS A 80 -8.87 -3.42 9.36
C LYS A 80 -8.41 -4.39 10.45
N ARG A 81 -9.05 -5.54 10.56
CA ARG A 81 -8.58 -6.63 11.43
C ARG A 81 -7.59 -7.50 10.66
N LEU A 82 -6.32 -7.43 11.05
CA LEU A 82 -5.26 -8.22 10.41
C LEU A 82 -5.47 -9.71 10.68
N THR A 83 -5.01 -10.56 9.76
CA THR A 83 -5.02 -12.00 9.97
C THR A 83 -4.23 -12.39 11.22
N PRO A 84 -4.71 -13.39 11.99
CA PRO A 84 -4.00 -13.84 13.19
C PRO A 84 -2.58 -14.31 12.89
N PHE A 85 -1.66 -14.07 13.82
CA PHE A 85 -0.35 -14.71 13.79
C PHE A 85 -0.50 -16.22 14.04
N GLU A 86 0.25 -17.05 13.33
CA GLU A 86 0.25 -18.49 13.56
C GLU A 86 0.54 -18.82 15.04
N SER A 87 -0.38 -19.58 15.64
CA SER A 87 -0.39 -19.88 17.08
C SER A 87 0.71 -20.88 17.51
N ASN A 88 1.36 -21.55 16.56
CA ASN A 88 2.26 -22.68 16.85
C ASN A 88 3.68 -22.24 17.22
N SER A 89 3.96 -20.93 17.24
CA SER A 89 5.28 -20.42 17.61
C SER A 89 5.44 -20.25 19.14
N PRO A 90 6.64 -20.49 19.71
CA PRO A 90 6.90 -20.28 21.13
C PRO A 90 6.52 -18.86 21.59
N GLU A 91 5.98 -18.71 22.79
CA GLU A 91 5.45 -17.42 23.27
C GLU A 91 6.46 -16.26 23.21
N ALA A 92 7.74 -16.54 23.47
CA ALA A 92 8.81 -15.54 23.39
C ALA A 92 8.98 -15.00 21.96
N LYS A 93 8.92 -15.89 20.95
CA LYS A 93 8.98 -15.52 19.53
C LYS A 93 7.76 -14.68 19.15
N ARG A 94 6.57 -15.07 19.60
CA ARG A 94 5.31 -14.32 19.40
C ARG A 94 5.37 -12.90 20.01
N LYS A 95 5.91 -12.76 21.22
CA LYS A 95 6.10 -11.43 21.85
C LYS A 95 7.09 -10.56 21.08
N SER A 96 8.18 -11.15 20.57
CA SER A 96 9.16 -10.42 19.76
C SER A 96 8.56 -9.91 18.44
N VAL A 97 7.83 -10.77 17.72
CA VAL A 97 7.15 -10.40 16.47
C VAL A 97 6.12 -9.29 16.71
N LYS A 98 5.31 -9.40 17.77
CA LYS A 98 4.35 -8.34 18.12
C LYS A 98 5.02 -6.99 18.41
N ARG A 99 6.21 -6.97 19.04
CA ARG A 99 6.97 -5.72 19.27
C ARG A 99 7.48 -5.13 17.96
N GLN A 100 8.01 -5.96 17.07
CA GLN A 100 8.49 -5.50 15.77
C GLN A 100 7.35 -4.85 14.97
N ILE A 101 6.20 -5.52 14.91
CA ILE A 101 5.01 -4.98 14.24
C ILE A 101 4.54 -3.69 14.91
N GLN A 102 4.59 -3.59 16.24
CA GLN A 102 4.25 -2.36 16.95
C GLN A 102 5.14 -1.19 16.51
N THR A 103 6.47 -1.36 16.53
CA THR A 103 7.43 -0.33 16.10
C THR A 103 7.16 0.12 14.67
N GLU A 104 6.86 -0.83 13.78
CA GLU A 104 6.59 -0.53 12.37
C GLU A 104 5.24 0.17 12.18
N LEU A 105 4.19 -0.22 12.92
CA LEU A 105 2.91 0.50 12.92
C LEU A 105 3.05 1.93 13.44
N GLU A 106 3.86 2.14 14.48
CA GLU A 106 4.17 3.48 15.00
C GLU A 106 4.94 4.32 13.96
N LEU A 107 5.88 3.72 13.23
CA LEU A 107 6.56 4.38 12.09
C LEU A 107 5.54 4.78 11.00
N LEU A 108 4.71 3.84 10.54
CA LEU A 108 3.69 4.10 9.51
C LEU A 108 2.66 5.15 9.98
N ALA A 109 2.32 5.16 11.26
CA ALA A 109 1.45 6.15 11.88
C ALA A 109 2.07 7.53 12.04
N SER A 110 3.39 7.66 11.94
CA SER A 110 4.09 8.95 11.98
C SER A 110 4.04 9.68 10.62
N LEU A 111 3.83 8.95 9.52
CA LEU A 111 3.86 9.50 8.18
C LEU A 111 2.69 10.47 7.93
N ARG A 112 2.98 11.60 7.29
CA ARG A 112 1.99 12.64 6.99
C ARG A 112 2.16 13.08 5.54
N ASN A 113 1.23 12.66 4.70
CA ASN A 113 1.16 13.06 3.30
C ASN A 113 -0.31 13.04 2.86
N ARG A 114 -0.71 13.99 2.01
CA ARG A 114 -2.10 14.11 1.52
C ARG A 114 -2.56 12.89 0.72
N ASN A 115 -1.63 12.24 0.01
CA ASN A 115 -1.87 11.07 -0.83
C ASN A 115 -1.62 9.75 -0.11
N LEU A 116 -1.52 9.74 1.23
CA LEU A 116 -1.45 8.55 2.06
C LEU A 116 -2.59 8.48 3.06
N MET A 117 -3.13 7.27 3.27
CA MET A 117 -4.15 7.02 4.28
C MET A 117 -3.49 6.89 5.66
N SER A 118 -3.61 7.92 6.49
CA SER A 118 -2.97 7.94 7.81
C SER A 118 -3.59 6.94 8.79
N LEU A 119 -2.76 6.10 9.42
CA LEU A 119 -3.17 5.25 10.54
C LEU A 119 -3.58 6.12 11.74
N ARG A 120 -4.85 6.05 12.13
CA ARG A 120 -5.43 6.87 13.20
C ARG A 120 -5.29 6.23 14.57
N ALA A 121 -5.32 4.91 14.64
CA ALA A 121 -5.05 4.13 15.83
C ALA A 121 -4.73 2.68 15.46
N TYR A 122 -4.15 1.92 16.38
CA TYR A 122 -4.23 0.47 16.34
C TYR A 122 -4.66 -0.08 17.70
N VAL A 123 -5.28 -1.25 17.68
CA VAL A 123 -5.67 -2.01 18.87
C VAL A 123 -5.01 -3.37 18.80
N ARG A 124 -4.35 -3.73 19.90
CA ARG A 124 -3.75 -5.05 20.03
C ARG A 124 -4.82 -6.07 20.39
N GLU A 125 -4.94 -7.10 19.57
CA GLU A 125 -5.82 -8.24 19.80
C GLU A 125 -5.02 -9.43 20.39
N PRO A 126 -5.69 -10.44 20.97
CA PRO A 126 -5.03 -11.64 21.50
C PRO A 126 -4.10 -12.33 20.48
N ASP A 127 -4.51 -12.34 19.22
CA ASP A 127 -3.90 -13.07 18.12
C ASP A 127 -3.48 -12.17 16.94
N GLY A 128 -3.81 -10.87 16.95
CA GLY A 128 -3.48 -9.96 15.85
C GLY A 128 -3.47 -8.48 16.24
N PHE A 129 -3.70 -7.62 15.25
CA PHE A 129 -3.90 -6.18 15.41
C PHE A 129 -5.13 -5.74 14.61
N SER A 130 -5.88 -4.79 15.18
CA SER A 130 -6.91 -4.04 14.49
C SER A 130 -6.36 -2.64 14.17
N LEU A 131 -6.33 -2.26 12.90
CA LEU A 131 -5.85 -0.95 12.44
C LEU A 131 -7.06 -0.05 12.16
N VAL A 132 -6.96 1.23 12.51
CA VAL A 132 -8.07 2.19 12.40
C VAL A 132 -7.68 3.32 11.47
N TYR A 133 -8.55 3.59 10.49
CA TYR A 133 -8.41 4.66 9.51
C TYR A 133 -9.69 5.51 9.45
N ASP A 134 -9.60 6.68 8.84
CA ASP A 134 -10.81 7.42 8.46
C ASP A 134 -11.60 6.60 7.43
N TYR A 135 -12.93 6.65 7.48
CA TYR A 135 -13.74 6.00 6.45
C TYR A 135 -13.77 6.85 5.17
N ALA A 136 -13.35 6.27 4.06
CA ALA A 136 -13.44 6.87 2.72
C ALA A 136 -14.79 6.51 2.09
N SER A 137 -15.73 7.46 2.06
CA SER A 137 -17.09 7.23 1.58
C SER A 137 -17.20 6.96 0.08
N THR A 138 -16.28 7.50 -0.72
CA THR A 138 -16.21 7.25 -2.17
C THR A 138 -15.74 5.84 -2.50
N GLY A 139 -15.18 5.12 -1.52
CA GLY A 139 -14.63 3.79 -1.69
C GLY A 139 -13.22 3.79 -2.27
N SER A 140 -12.81 2.63 -2.77
CA SER A 140 -11.53 2.44 -3.44
C SER A 140 -11.62 2.79 -4.93
N LEU A 141 -10.47 2.94 -5.57
CA LEU A 141 -10.39 3.10 -7.03
C LEU A 141 -11.01 1.90 -7.75
N ALA A 142 -10.94 0.69 -7.19
CA ALA A 142 -11.62 -0.47 -7.74
C ALA A 142 -13.15 -0.28 -7.78
N ASP A 143 -13.73 0.25 -6.70
CA ASP A 143 -15.18 0.50 -6.60
C ASP A 143 -15.62 1.56 -7.60
N VAL A 144 -14.82 2.62 -7.75
CA VAL A 144 -15.08 3.69 -8.73
C VAL A 144 -14.97 3.14 -10.16
N LEU A 145 -13.93 2.37 -10.50
CA LEU A 145 -13.77 1.78 -11.82
C LEU A 145 -14.91 0.81 -12.18
N ASN A 146 -15.44 0.05 -11.21
CA ASN A 146 -16.64 -0.78 -11.42
C ASN A 146 -17.84 0.08 -11.83
N ARG A 147 -18.11 1.16 -11.10
CA ARG A 147 -19.22 2.08 -11.41
C ARG A 147 -19.06 2.76 -12.77
N VAL A 148 -17.83 3.07 -13.18
CA VAL A 148 -17.54 3.59 -14.53
C VAL A 148 -17.90 2.55 -15.60
N ARG A 149 -17.49 1.29 -15.42
CA ARG A 149 -17.85 0.20 -16.35
C ARG A 149 -19.36 -0.07 -16.43
N GLU A 150 -20.06 0.13 -15.32
CA GLU A 150 -21.52 0.02 -15.24
C GLU A 150 -22.25 1.28 -15.76
N ASN A 151 -21.51 2.28 -16.26
CA ASN A 151 -22.01 3.58 -16.73
C ASN A 151 -22.76 4.39 -15.66
N GLU A 152 -22.48 4.15 -14.38
CA GLU A 152 -23.09 4.86 -13.25
C GLU A 152 -22.36 6.15 -12.87
N LEU A 153 -21.15 6.35 -13.38
CA LEU A 153 -20.32 7.51 -13.08
C LEU A 153 -19.55 7.96 -14.33
N PRO A 154 -19.80 9.17 -14.87
CA PRO A 154 -18.94 9.73 -15.90
C PRO A 154 -17.56 10.03 -15.29
N PHE A 155 -16.50 9.53 -15.93
CA PHE A 155 -15.14 9.58 -15.39
C PHE A 155 -14.16 9.94 -16.51
N GLY A 156 -14.09 11.24 -16.78
CA GLY A 156 -13.27 11.82 -17.85
C GLY A 156 -11.78 11.82 -17.54
N TRP A 157 -10.99 12.24 -18.52
CA TRP A 157 -9.53 12.21 -18.49
C TRP A 157 -8.93 12.95 -17.30
N GLU A 158 -9.38 14.18 -17.06
CA GLU A 158 -8.83 15.06 -16.02
C GLU A 158 -8.80 14.37 -14.63
N VAL A 159 -9.91 13.71 -14.25
CA VAL A 159 -10.02 13.01 -12.97
C VAL A 159 -9.10 11.80 -12.92
N ARG A 160 -8.99 11.05 -14.02
CA ARG A 160 -8.09 9.88 -14.11
C ARG A 160 -6.63 10.28 -14.02
N LEU A 161 -6.24 11.36 -14.71
CA LEU A 161 -4.89 11.91 -14.64
C LEU A 161 -4.58 12.43 -13.22
N ARG A 162 -5.52 13.14 -12.59
CA ARG A 162 -5.37 13.61 -11.20
C ARG A 162 -5.13 12.46 -10.23
N ILE A 163 -5.87 11.36 -10.39
CA ILE A 163 -5.67 10.14 -9.60
C ILE A 163 -4.29 9.54 -9.87
N ALA A 164 -3.88 9.40 -11.13
CA ALA A 164 -2.56 8.88 -11.47
C ALA A 164 -1.44 9.73 -10.83
N VAL A 165 -1.51 11.06 -10.97
CA VAL A 165 -0.57 12.00 -10.36
C VAL A 165 -0.55 11.88 -8.84
N GLY A 166 -1.72 11.81 -8.19
CA GLY A 166 -1.79 11.68 -6.74
C GLY A 166 -1.23 10.36 -6.22
N VAL A 167 -1.47 9.24 -6.93
CA VAL A 167 -0.87 7.94 -6.60
C VAL A 167 0.66 8.01 -6.67
N VAL A 168 1.23 8.57 -7.73
CA VAL A 168 2.68 8.69 -7.87
C VAL A 168 3.27 9.65 -6.83
N LYS A 169 2.60 10.75 -6.49
CA LYS A 169 3.02 11.64 -5.39
C LYS A 169 3.06 10.90 -4.04
N GLY A 170 2.11 9.99 -3.80
CA GLY A 170 2.14 9.10 -2.65
C GLY A 170 3.36 8.17 -2.68
N LEU A 171 3.68 7.56 -3.83
CA LEU A 171 4.86 6.71 -3.99
C LEU A 171 6.17 7.49 -3.84
N GLN A 172 6.30 8.67 -4.45
CA GLN A 172 7.46 9.54 -4.34
C GLN A 172 7.76 9.87 -2.87
N TYR A 173 6.73 10.17 -2.09
CA TYR A 173 6.88 10.39 -0.65
C TYR A 173 7.43 9.15 0.06
N LEU A 174 6.88 7.97 -0.21
CA LEU A 174 7.35 6.70 0.38
C LEU A 174 8.77 6.33 -0.04
N HIS A 175 9.10 6.52 -1.32
CA HIS A 175 10.36 6.09 -1.95
C HIS A 175 11.53 7.03 -1.67
N PHE A 176 11.28 8.35 -1.64
CA PHE A 176 12.34 9.36 -1.62
C PHE A 176 12.28 10.30 -0.41
N THR A 177 11.10 10.54 0.18
CA THR A 177 10.98 11.44 1.35
C THR A 177 11.13 10.71 2.68
N CYS A 178 10.62 9.48 2.78
CA CYS A 178 10.74 8.67 3.99
C CYS A 178 12.17 8.17 4.22
N VAL A 179 12.64 8.27 5.47
CA VAL A 179 13.92 7.71 5.92
C VAL A 179 13.67 6.84 7.16
N PRO A 180 13.87 5.50 7.08
CA PRO A 180 14.28 4.75 5.89
C PRO A 180 13.21 4.72 4.79
N GLN A 181 13.63 4.41 3.56
CA GLN A 181 12.73 4.22 2.42
C GLN A 181 11.64 3.20 2.74
N ILE A 182 10.40 3.52 2.36
CA ILE A 182 9.24 2.65 2.52
C ILE A 182 8.76 2.23 1.13
N LEU A 183 8.54 0.93 0.95
CA LEU A 183 7.93 0.38 -0.25
C LEU A 183 6.48 0.00 0.04
N HIS A 184 5.58 0.15 -0.93
CA HIS A 184 4.17 -0.12 -0.72
C HIS A 184 3.91 -1.63 -0.64
N TYR A 185 4.55 -2.46 -1.49
CA TYR A 185 4.43 -3.92 -1.54
C TYR A 185 3.08 -4.51 -1.99
N ASN A 186 2.04 -3.68 -2.15
CA ASN A 186 0.67 -4.16 -2.41
C ASN A 186 -0.14 -3.06 -3.08
N LEU A 187 0.47 -2.29 -3.99
CA LEU A 187 -0.23 -1.25 -4.71
C LEU A 187 -1.18 -1.88 -5.74
N LYS A 188 -2.46 -1.54 -5.65
CA LYS A 188 -3.54 -2.00 -6.54
C LYS A 188 -4.77 -1.13 -6.32
N PRO A 189 -5.77 -1.12 -7.23
CA PRO A 189 -6.94 -0.26 -7.13
C PRO A 189 -7.71 -0.39 -5.80
N THR A 190 -7.80 -1.59 -5.20
CA THR A 190 -8.48 -1.78 -3.91
C THR A 190 -7.76 -1.11 -2.72
N ASN A 191 -6.50 -0.72 -2.91
CA ASN A 191 -5.67 -0.06 -1.89
C ASN A 191 -5.41 1.42 -2.22
N VAL A 192 -6.08 1.96 -3.25
CA VAL A 192 -6.11 3.39 -3.53
C VAL A 192 -7.49 3.89 -3.10
N MET A 193 -7.59 4.51 -1.94
CA MET A 193 -8.85 5.07 -1.45
C MET A 193 -9.06 6.45 -2.07
N LEU A 194 -10.31 6.80 -2.35
CA LEU A 194 -10.68 8.10 -2.91
C LEU A 194 -11.48 8.87 -1.86
N ASP A 195 -11.20 10.16 -1.70
CA ASP A 195 -12.06 11.04 -0.91
C ASP A 195 -13.20 11.63 -1.76
N ALA A 196 -13.95 12.58 -1.21
CA ALA A 196 -15.13 13.13 -1.85
C ALA A 196 -14.80 13.89 -3.15
N GLU A 197 -13.57 14.40 -3.25
CA GLU A 197 -13.05 15.14 -4.39
C GLU A 197 -12.28 14.24 -5.38
N PHE A 198 -12.34 12.92 -5.20
CA PHE A 198 -11.56 11.92 -5.94
C PHE A 198 -10.04 12.07 -5.81
N GLU A 199 -9.55 12.69 -4.73
CA GLU A 199 -8.12 12.70 -4.44
C GLU A 199 -7.68 11.33 -3.90
N PRO A 200 -6.64 10.71 -4.49
CA PRO A 200 -6.22 9.36 -4.12
C PRO A 200 -5.38 9.37 -2.84
N ARG A 201 -5.61 8.37 -2.00
CA ARG A 201 -4.88 8.10 -0.77
C ARG A 201 -4.47 6.63 -0.74
N LEU A 202 -3.17 6.36 -0.75
CA LEU A 202 -2.64 5.01 -0.68
C LEU A 202 -2.89 4.43 0.71
N ALA A 203 -3.60 3.31 0.77
CA ALA A 203 -3.81 2.52 1.97
C ALA A 203 -2.83 1.34 1.99
N ASP A 204 -2.70 0.66 3.13
CA ASP A 204 -1.97 -0.60 3.24
C ASP A 204 -0.45 -0.57 2.91
N TYR A 205 0.12 0.60 2.69
CA TYR A 205 1.54 0.76 2.41
C TYR A 205 2.39 0.17 3.55
N GLY A 206 3.42 -0.59 3.18
CA GLY A 206 4.33 -1.23 4.13
C GLY A 206 3.77 -2.43 4.90
N LEU A 207 2.44 -2.62 4.99
CA LEU A 207 1.84 -3.68 5.81
C LEU A 207 2.19 -5.10 5.34
N ALA A 208 2.33 -5.32 4.03
CA ALA A 208 2.67 -6.64 3.50
C ALA A 208 4.08 -7.11 3.92
N LYS A 209 5.00 -6.18 4.23
CA LYS A 209 6.33 -6.50 4.79
C LYS A 209 6.23 -6.95 6.25
N LEU A 210 5.21 -6.52 6.98
CA LEU A 210 5.03 -6.80 8.41
C LEU A 210 4.42 -8.17 8.69
N LEU A 211 3.81 -8.79 7.69
CA LEU A 211 3.07 -10.04 7.83
C LEU A 211 3.88 -11.19 7.19
N PRO A 212 4.65 -11.94 7.98
CA PRO A 212 5.61 -12.93 7.47
C PRO A 212 4.94 -14.12 6.76
N ASN A 213 3.66 -14.35 7.00
CA ASN A 213 2.88 -15.45 6.45
C ASN A 213 1.91 -14.99 5.37
N LEU A 214 1.98 -13.73 4.95
CA LEU A 214 1.24 -13.32 3.77
C LEU A 214 1.93 -13.98 2.59
N ASP A 215 1.27 -15.00 2.03
CA ASP A 215 1.62 -15.46 0.71
C ASP A 215 1.49 -14.22 -0.17
N ARG A 216 2.63 -13.68 -0.63
CA ARG A 216 2.69 -12.51 -1.52
C ARG A 216 2.31 -12.95 -2.93
N GLY A 217 1.27 -13.79 -2.98
CA GLY A 217 0.79 -14.52 -4.13
C GLY A 217 0.55 -13.58 -5.28
N SER A 218 0.69 -14.14 -6.48
CA SER A 218 0.61 -13.47 -7.76
C SER A 218 -0.68 -12.65 -7.88
N SER A 219 -0.62 -11.39 -7.46
CA SER A 219 -1.57 -10.40 -7.90
C SER A 219 -1.21 -10.06 -9.33
N LEU A 220 -2.19 -9.72 -10.16
CA LEU A 220 -1.92 -9.21 -11.52
C LEU A 220 -1.15 -7.88 -11.51
N TYR A 221 -1.01 -7.27 -10.33
CA TYR A 221 -0.20 -6.08 -10.07
C TYR A 221 1.21 -6.42 -9.58
N THR A 222 1.51 -7.70 -9.32
CA THR A 222 2.83 -8.17 -8.91
C THR A 222 3.76 -8.18 -10.12
N PRO A 223 4.95 -7.57 -10.03
CA PRO A 223 5.86 -7.51 -11.15
C PRO A 223 6.59 -8.85 -11.39
N PRO A 224 7.04 -9.11 -12.62
CA PRO A 224 7.57 -10.41 -13.02
C PRO A 224 8.80 -10.85 -12.21
N GLU A 225 9.66 -9.92 -11.80
CA GLU A 225 10.85 -10.24 -10.99
C GLU A 225 10.51 -10.79 -9.60
N CYS A 226 9.28 -10.60 -9.12
CA CYS A 226 8.82 -11.01 -7.80
C CYS A 226 8.12 -12.37 -7.79
N PHE A 227 7.79 -12.97 -8.95
CA PHE A 227 7.04 -14.23 -9.01
C PHE A 227 7.77 -15.42 -8.37
N HIS A 228 9.10 -15.48 -8.52
CA HIS A 228 9.90 -16.58 -7.98
C HIS A 228 10.59 -16.23 -6.67
N ASN A 229 10.90 -14.96 -6.45
CA ASN A 229 11.63 -14.52 -5.27
C ASN A 229 11.25 -13.10 -4.89
N CYS A 230 10.38 -13.00 -3.88
CA CYS A 230 9.89 -11.71 -3.45
C CYS A 230 10.92 -10.89 -2.62
N SER A 231 12.13 -11.41 -2.36
CA SER A 231 13.24 -10.61 -1.83
C SER A 231 13.83 -9.62 -2.84
N ARG A 232 13.46 -9.73 -4.13
CA ARG A 232 13.86 -8.80 -5.19
C ARG A 232 12.99 -7.54 -5.29
N TYR A 233 12.04 -7.36 -4.37
CA TYR A 233 11.11 -6.22 -4.40
C TYR A 233 11.85 -4.91 -4.15
N THR A 234 11.61 -3.92 -5.02
CA THR A 234 12.23 -2.58 -4.97
C THR A 234 11.16 -1.49 -5.16
N ASP A 235 11.56 -0.23 -5.10
CA ASP A 235 10.71 0.90 -5.53
C ASP A 235 10.19 0.71 -6.96
N LYS A 236 11.01 0.16 -7.86
CA LYS A 236 10.62 -0.19 -9.23
C LYS A 236 9.54 -1.26 -9.32
N SER A 237 9.38 -2.07 -8.28
CA SER A 237 8.28 -3.04 -8.18
C SER A 237 6.94 -2.34 -7.89
N ASP A 238 6.92 -1.29 -7.06
CA ASP A 238 5.74 -0.44 -6.89
C ASP A 238 5.42 0.32 -8.19
N ILE A 239 6.43 0.75 -8.95
CA ILE A 239 6.24 1.43 -10.24
C ILE A 239 5.53 0.54 -11.27
N PHE A 240 5.87 -0.74 -11.32
CA PHE A 240 5.15 -1.68 -12.18
C PHE A 240 3.68 -1.80 -11.79
N SER A 241 3.39 -1.94 -10.49
CA SER A 241 2.01 -1.97 -10.00
C SER A 241 1.25 -0.69 -10.34
N PHE A 242 1.91 0.47 -10.27
CA PHE A 242 1.37 1.74 -10.76
C PHE A 242 1.12 1.72 -12.27
N GLY A 243 2.03 1.17 -13.08
CA GLY A 243 1.87 1.02 -14.52
C GLY A 243 0.60 0.26 -14.90
N ILE A 244 0.26 -0.80 -14.14
CA ILE A 244 -1.00 -1.53 -14.33
C ILE A 244 -2.19 -0.60 -14.01
N ILE A 245 -2.16 0.13 -12.89
CA ILE A 245 -3.21 1.09 -12.53
C ILE A 245 -3.40 2.15 -13.62
N LEU A 246 -2.31 2.72 -14.14
CA LEU A 246 -2.36 3.72 -15.20
C LEU A 246 -2.95 3.14 -16.50
N GLY A 247 -2.55 1.92 -16.88
CA GLY A 247 -3.14 1.24 -18.04
C GLY A 247 -4.63 0.94 -17.86
N VAL A 248 -5.07 0.56 -16.66
CA VAL A 248 -6.50 0.39 -16.34
C VAL A 248 -7.24 1.73 -16.43
N LEU A 249 -6.66 2.81 -15.92
CA LEU A 249 -7.23 4.16 -16.05
C LEU A 249 -7.35 4.61 -17.51
N LEU A 250 -6.41 4.24 -18.39
CA LEU A 250 -6.47 4.61 -19.81
C LEU A 250 -7.47 3.78 -20.60
N THR A 251 -7.61 2.50 -20.26
CA THR A 251 -8.33 1.51 -21.09
C THR A 251 -9.71 1.13 -20.57
N SER A 252 -9.99 1.42 -19.28
CA SER A 252 -11.12 0.90 -18.50
C SER A 252 -11.22 -0.63 -18.43
N LYS A 253 -10.21 -1.37 -18.92
CA LYS A 253 -10.18 -2.83 -18.90
C LYS A 253 -9.52 -3.33 -17.63
N ASP A 254 -10.12 -4.34 -17.01
CA ASP A 254 -9.50 -5.00 -15.87
C ASP A 254 -8.33 -5.89 -16.34
N PRO A 255 -7.22 -6.02 -15.60
CA PRO A 255 -6.13 -6.92 -16.00
C PRO A 255 -6.54 -8.40 -16.10
N THR A 256 -7.67 -8.80 -15.51
CA THR A 256 -8.29 -10.13 -15.66
C THR A 256 -9.13 -10.31 -16.93
N ASP A 257 -9.33 -9.25 -17.71
CA ASP A 257 -10.16 -9.29 -18.92
C ASP A 257 -9.64 -10.39 -19.86
N PRO A 258 -10.51 -11.32 -20.31
CA PRO A 258 -10.14 -12.40 -21.23
C PRO A 258 -9.39 -11.92 -22.48
N PHE A 259 -9.63 -10.67 -22.91
CA PHE A 259 -8.89 -10.01 -23.98
C PHE A 259 -7.37 -10.10 -23.78
N PHE A 260 -6.87 -9.97 -22.55
CA PHE A 260 -5.43 -10.05 -22.26
C PHE A 260 -4.88 -11.49 -22.28
N GLY A 261 -5.74 -12.50 -22.32
CA GLY A 261 -5.36 -13.90 -22.52
C GLY A 261 -5.28 -14.31 -23.98
N GLU A 262 -5.74 -13.47 -24.91
CA GLU A 262 -5.69 -13.74 -26.34
C GLU A 262 -4.27 -13.57 -26.91
N ALA A 263 -3.95 -14.32 -27.97
CA ALA A 263 -2.64 -14.21 -28.62
C ALA A 263 -2.37 -12.79 -29.17
N ALA A 264 -3.42 -12.08 -29.60
CA ALA A 264 -3.33 -10.73 -30.16
C ALA A 264 -2.89 -9.66 -29.15
N SER A 265 -3.16 -9.85 -27.86
CA SER A 265 -2.74 -8.93 -26.79
C SER A 265 -1.38 -9.29 -26.19
N GLY A 266 -0.76 -10.39 -26.63
CA GLY A 266 0.55 -10.83 -26.15
C GLY A 266 0.56 -11.31 -24.69
N GLY A 267 -0.61 -11.67 -24.14
CA GLY A 267 -0.72 -12.33 -22.83
C GLY A 267 -0.69 -11.39 -21.61
N SER A 268 -0.61 -10.06 -21.79
CA SER A 268 -0.72 -9.09 -20.69
C SER A 268 -1.01 -7.67 -21.18
N LEU A 269 -1.53 -6.83 -20.28
CA LEU A 269 -1.71 -5.40 -20.53
C LEU A 269 -0.41 -4.71 -20.98
N GLY A 270 0.73 -5.02 -20.35
CA GLY A 270 2.01 -4.43 -20.70
C GLY A 270 2.51 -4.84 -22.10
N CYS A 271 2.31 -6.10 -22.49
CA CYS A 271 2.61 -6.56 -23.85
C CYS A 271 1.74 -5.85 -24.89
N TRP A 272 0.44 -5.74 -24.62
CA TRP A 272 -0.50 -5.11 -25.53
C TRP A 272 -0.20 -3.61 -25.73
N LEU A 273 0.04 -2.85 -24.65
CA LEU A 273 0.38 -1.42 -24.77
C LEU A 273 1.68 -1.21 -25.57
N ARG A 274 2.70 -2.06 -25.36
CA ARG A 274 3.94 -2.03 -26.15
C ARG A 274 3.70 -2.33 -27.62
N HIS A 275 2.84 -3.32 -27.93
CA HIS A 275 2.48 -3.68 -29.29
C HIS A 275 1.79 -2.51 -30.01
N LEU A 276 0.76 -1.91 -29.40
CA LEU A 276 0.07 -0.75 -29.96
C LEU A 276 1.01 0.43 -30.18
N GLN A 277 1.94 0.67 -29.26
CA GLN A 277 2.94 1.73 -29.42
C GLN A 277 3.88 1.48 -30.60
N GLN A 278 4.28 0.23 -30.84
CA GLN A 278 5.14 -0.14 -31.98
C GLN A 278 4.38 -0.08 -33.32
N ALA A 279 3.10 -0.42 -33.31
CA ALA A 279 2.22 -0.35 -34.48
C ALA A 279 1.76 1.08 -34.83
N GLY A 280 1.90 2.04 -33.90
CA GLY A 280 1.36 3.39 -34.06
C GLY A 280 -0.15 3.48 -33.79
N GLU A 281 -0.71 2.48 -33.11
CA GLU A 281 -2.15 2.28 -32.87
C GLU A 281 -2.53 2.56 -31.39
N SER A 282 -1.71 3.34 -30.66
CA SER A 282 -1.92 3.64 -29.23
C SER A 282 -3.32 4.20 -28.89
N ARG A 283 -3.98 4.83 -29.88
CA ARG A 283 -5.36 5.33 -29.75
C ARG A 283 -6.37 4.22 -29.43
N GLU A 284 -6.12 2.99 -29.87
CA GLU A 284 -7.00 1.84 -29.59
C GLU A 284 -7.02 1.43 -28.13
N ALA A 285 -5.99 1.81 -27.37
CA ALA A 285 -5.95 1.58 -25.94
C ALA A 285 -6.98 2.45 -25.19
N LEU A 286 -7.35 3.60 -25.74
CA LEU A 286 -8.10 4.61 -25.02
C LEU A 286 -9.57 4.22 -24.85
N ASP A 287 -10.08 4.42 -23.64
CA ASP A 287 -11.51 4.32 -23.36
C ASP A 287 -12.26 5.39 -24.15
N LYS A 288 -13.14 4.95 -25.06
CA LYS A 288 -13.94 5.82 -25.91
C LYS A 288 -14.84 6.77 -25.14
N SER A 289 -15.21 6.44 -23.89
CA SER A 289 -16.00 7.33 -23.03
C SER A 289 -15.25 8.60 -22.61
N MET A 290 -13.91 8.63 -22.74
CA MET A 290 -13.09 9.80 -22.46
C MET A 290 -12.82 10.68 -23.68
N LEU A 291 -13.13 10.23 -24.90
CA LEU A 291 -12.81 10.94 -26.14
C LEU A 291 -13.87 12.02 -26.39
N GLY A 292 -13.69 13.20 -25.80
CA GLY A 292 -14.67 14.30 -25.84
C GLY A 292 -14.11 15.67 -26.22
N GLU A 293 -12.86 15.98 -25.86
CA GLU A 293 -12.26 17.31 -26.07
C GLU A 293 -10.99 17.24 -26.92
N GLU A 294 -10.82 18.21 -27.84
CA GLU A 294 -9.60 18.37 -28.64
C GLU A 294 -8.45 18.84 -27.72
N GLY A 295 -7.39 18.04 -27.60
CA GLY A 295 -6.19 18.34 -26.80
C GLY A 295 -5.86 17.28 -25.74
N GLU A 296 -6.87 16.64 -25.15
CA GLU A 296 -6.66 15.58 -24.15
C GLU A 296 -6.10 14.29 -24.79
N GLU A 297 -6.39 14.05 -26.08
CA GLU A 297 -5.95 12.83 -26.78
C GLU A 297 -4.41 12.73 -26.82
N ASP A 298 -3.70 13.82 -27.10
CA ASP A 298 -2.23 13.81 -27.13
C ASP A 298 -1.65 13.53 -25.73
N GLU A 299 -2.25 14.09 -24.68
CA GLU A 299 -1.89 13.82 -23.28
C GLU A 299 -2.11 12.34 -22.93
N MET A 300 -3.25 11.77 -23.32
CA MET A 300 -3.57 10.36 -23.13
C MET A 300 -2.58 9.45 -23.87
N LEU A 301 -2.23 9.78 -25.11
CA LEU A 301 -1.26 9.01 -25.90
C LEU A 301 0.14 9.06 -25.29
N MET A 302 0.53 10.19 -24.71
CA MET A 302 1.76 10.27 -23.91
C MET A 302 1.65 9.41 -22.65
N ALA A 303 0.52 9.43 -21.94
CA ALA A 303 0.29 8.60 -20.77
C ALA A 303 0.35 7.09 -21.08
N VAL A 304 -0.09 6.65 -22.27
CA VAL A 304 0.09 5.26 -22.75
C VAL A 304 1.58 4.90 -22.82
N ARG A 305 2.44 5.80 -23.33
CA ARG A 305 3.90 5.58 -23.38
C ARG A 305 4.49 5.49 -21.97
N ILE A 306 4.01 6.32 -21.04
CA ILE A 306 4.42 6.27 -19.63
C ILE A 306 4.01 4.92 -19.01
N ALA A 307 2.76 4.48 -19.24
CA ALA A 307 2.27 3.19 -18.74
C ALA A 307 3.11 2.03 -19.28
N ALA A 308 3.42 2.03 -20.58
CA ALA A 308 4.27 1.01 -21.21
C ALA A 308 5.68 0.99 -20.61
N ALA A 309 6.28 2.14 -20.31
CA ALA A 309 7.58 2.24 -19.65
C ALA A 309 7.56 1.69 -18.21
N CYS A 310 6.53 2.03 -17.43
CA CYS A 310 6.33 1.47 -16.09
C CYS A 310 6.19 -0.06 -16.11
N LEU A 311 5.64 -0.62 -17.18
CA LEU A 311 5.37 -2.05 -17.36
C LEU A 311 6.53 -2.82 -18.01
N SER A 312 7.74 -2.24 -18.07
CA SER A 312 8.92 -3.00 -18.53
C SER A 312 9.19 -4.22 -17.65
N ASP A 313 9.54 -5.33 -18.28
CA ASP A 313 9.97 -6.57 -17.59
C ASP A 313 11.29 -6.36 -16.83
N MET A 314 12.12 -5.43 -17.31
CA MET A 314 13.37 -5.05 -16.67
C MET A 314 13.14 -3.88 -15.72
N PRO A 315 13.34 -4.04 -14.38
CA PRO A 315 13.08 -2.97 -13.42
C PRO A 315 13.92 -1.70 -13.64
N ALA A 316 15.11 -1.84 -14.25
CA ALA A 316 16.01 -0.73 -14.55
C ALA A 316 15.45 0.24 -15.61
N ASP A 317 14.59 -0.25 -16.51
CA ASP A 317 14.00 0.55 -17.58
C ASP A 317 12.75 1.31 -17.13
N ARG A 318 12.20 0.94 -15.96
CA ARG A 318 11.04 1.62 -15.40
C ARG A 318 11.51 2.98 -14.87
N PRO A 319 10.76 4.07 -15.06
CA PRO A 319 11.07 5.35 -14.42
C PRO A 319 10.96 5.24 -12.88
N SER A 320 11.57 6.16 -12.15
CA SER A 320 11.38 6.32 -10.72
C SER A 320 10.06 7.06 -10.42
N SER A 321 9.56 6.98 -9.18
CA SER A 321 8.39 7.76 -8.78
C SER A 321 8.64 9.27 -8.85
N ASP A 322 9.88 9.73 -8.65
CA ASP A 322 10.27 11.13 -8.80
C ASP A 322 10.13 11.61 -10.26
N GLU A 323 10.71 10.86 -11.21
CA GLU A 323 10.58 11.14 -12.66
C GLU A 323 9.11 11.10 -13.10
N LEU A 324 8.33 10.13 -12.62
CA LEU A 324 6.92 10.00 -12.97
C LEU A 324 6.06 11.17 -12.50
N VAL A 325 6.35 11.78 -11.35
CA VAL A 325 5.62 12.99 -10.93
C VAL A 325 5.82 14.09 -11.97
N HIS A 326 7.04 14.29 -12.45
CA HIS A 326 7.32 15.27 -13.49
C HIS A 326 6.64 14.92 -14.81
N MET A 327 6.82 13.68 -15.28
CA MET A 327 6.26 13.22 -16.56
C MET A 327 4.72 13.36 -16.60
N LEU A 328 4.01 12.95 -15.54
CA LEU A 328 2.55 13.02 -15.50
C LEU A 328 2.02 14.44 -15.24
N THR A 329 2.73 15.26 -14.46
CA THR A 329 2.30 16.65 -14.22
C THR A 329 2.47 17.50 -15.49
N GLN A 330 3.41 17.15 -16.38
CA GLN A 330 3.57 17.82 -17.68
C GLN A 330 2.46 17.49 -18.68
N LEU A 331 1.70 16.41 -18.46
CA LEU A 331 0.50 16.11 -19.23
C LEU A 331 -0.69 16.99 -18.83
N HIS A 332 -0.50 17.97 -17.95
CA HIS A 332 -1.55 18.89 -17.57
C HIS A 332 -0.96 20.31 -17.52
N SER A 333 -1.51 21.20 -18.32
CA SER A 333 -1.20 22.64 -18.22
C SER A 333 -1.98 23.21 -17.02
N PHE A 334 -1.37 23.23 -15.84
CA PHE A 334 -1.90 24.01 -14.70
C PHE A 334 -1.50 25.48 -14.80
#